data_AF-A0A142YKH1-F1
#
_entry.id   AF-A0A142YKH1-F1
#
_cell.length_a   1.000
_cell.length_b   1.000
_cell.length_c   1.000
_cell.angle_alpha   90.00
_cell.angle_beta   90.00
_cell.angle_gamma   90.00
#
_symmetry.space_group_name_H-M   'P 1'
#
loop_
_entity.id
_entity.type
_entity.pdbx_description
1 polymer ?
#
loop_
_entity_poly.entity_id
_entity_poly.type
_entity_poly.pdbx_seq_one_letter_code
_entity_poly.pdbx_strand_id
1 'polypeptide(L)'
;MAAETTPPSETRFTLLDGAALVMGSAVASVQLRPLAREGSSTAGLIGASLVFAWLAATATGPFVYLVRRFVRPTTGPSGIGERLWALLGTPWLLGAVFRSAGTQGGAEGVYPLVMAGSVAAASLIAFLTTWQTWVAASPEEASRVGAGAWPNRIGLVLAIAWPIQCGLAFVVLG
;
A
#
# COMPACT_ATOMS: atom_id res chain seq x y z
N MET A 1 10.79 -22.38 39.03
CA MET A 1 9.45 -21.95 38.60
C MET A 1 9.65 -21.11 37.35
N ALA A 2 9.49 -21.72 36.18
CA ALA A 2 9.83 -21.12 34.89
C ALA A 2 8.76 -20.09 34.50
N ALA A 3 9.18 -18.86 34.19
CA ALA A 3 8.34 -17.91 33.47
C ALA A 3 8.34 -18.36 31.99
N GLU A 4 7.21 -18.88 31.54
CA GLU A 4 6.96 -19.20 30.14
C GLU A 4 6.86 -17.90 29.35
N THR A 5 8.00 -17.43 28.87
CA THR A 5 8.09 -16.30 27.95
C THR A 5 7.75 -16.80 26.55
N THR A 6 6.45 -16.89 26.22
CA THR A 6 6.02 -17.02 24.81
C THR A 6 6.51 -15.81 24.00
N PRO A 7 7.38 -15.97 22.99
CA PRO A 7 7.72 -14.89 22.06
C PRO A 7 7.04 -15.14 20.69
N PRO A 8 7.01 -14.12 19.81
CA PRO A 8 5.84 -13.33 19.43
C PRO A 8 5.02 -13.98 18.31
N SER A 9 3.70 -14.05 18.47
CA SER A 9 2.78 -14.45 17.39
C SER A 9 2.63 -13.39 16.28
N GLU A 10 3.16 -12.19 16.48
CA GLU A 10 3.00 -11.04 15.57
C GLU A 10 3.95 -11.03 14.36
N THR A 11 4.93 -11.95 14.32
CA THR A 11 5.96 -12.00 13.27
C THR A 11 5.62 -12.90 12.08
N ARG A 12 4.55 -13.71 12.14
CA ARG A 12 4.23 -14.68 11.09
C ARG A 12 3.20 -14.13 10.12
N PHE A 13 3.43 -14.37 8.84
CA PHE A 13 2.44 -14.19 7.78
C PHE A 13 1.24 -15.12 8.04
N THR A 14 0.03 -14.61 7.94
CA THR A 14 -1.21 -15.34 8.24
C THR A 14 -2.08 -15.54 7.00
N LEU A 15 -3.06 -16.44 7.09
CA LEU A 15 -4.06 -16.63 6.03
C LEU A 15 -4.82 -15.33 5.71
N LEU A 16 -5.06 -14.48 6.72
CA LEU A 16 -5.74 -13.20 6.52
C LEU A 16 -4.84 -12.19 5.79
N ASP A 17 -3.53 -12.25 6.01
CA ASP A 17 -2.56 -11.45 5.24
C ASP A 17 -2.51 -11.91 3.77
N GLY A 18 -2.63 -13.23 3.54
CA GLY A 18 -2.81 -13.80 2.21
C GLY A 18 -4.09 -13.33 1.53
N ALA A 19 -5.22 -13.32 2.24
CA ALA A 19 -6.48 -12.80 1.72
C ALA A 19 -6.38 -11.30 1.38
N ALA A 20 -5.74 -10.51 2.24
CA ALA A 20 -5.48 -9.09 1.98
C ALA A 20 -4.64 -8.88 0.71
N LEU A 21 -3.63 -9.73 0.47
CA LEU A 21 -2.81 -9.69 -0.74
C LEU A 21 -3.62 -10.02 -2.00
N VAL A 22 -4.53 -10.99 -1.93
CA VAL A 22 -5.45 -11.33 -3.03
C VAL A 22 -6.35 -10.14 -3.34
N MET A 23 -6.89 -9.46 -2.33
CA MET A 23 -7.69 -8.26 -2.50
C MET A 23 -6.89 -7.12 -3.13
N GLY A 24 -5.65 -6.89 -2.68
CA GLY A 24 -4.74 -5.92 -3.30
C GLY A 24 -4.45 -6.24 -4.77
N SER A 25 -4.25 -7.51 -5.10
CA SER A 25 -4.03 -8.00 -6.47
C SER A 25 -5.25 -7.79 -7.37
N ALA A 26 -6.46 -7.95 -6.83
CA ALA A 26 -7.70 -7.66 -7.56
C ALA A 26 -7.81 -6.16 -7.88
N VAL A 27 -7.49 -5.29 -6.91
CA VAL A 27 -7.42 -3.83 -7.12
C VAL A 27 -6.40 -3.49 -8.22
N ALA A 28 -5.19 -4.04 -8.15
CA ALA A 28 -4.16 -3.82 -9.17
C ALA A 28 -4.61 -4.26 -10.57
N SER A 29 -5.33 -5.39 -10.67
CA SER A 29 -5.86 -5.90 -11.93
C SER A 29 -6.87 -4.93 -12.57
N VAL A 30 -7.76 -4.33 -11.77
CA VAL A 30 -8.71 -3.31 -12.24
C VAL A 30 -7.97 -2.09 -12.78
N GLN A 31 -6.83 -1.73 -12.16
CA GLN A 31 -6.03 -0.58 -12.56
C GLN A 31 -5.24 -0.81 -13.85
N LEU A 32 -4.78 -2.03 -14.12
CA LEU A 32 -3.97 -2.37 -15.30
C LEU A 32 -4.78 -2.95 -16.47
N ARG A 33 -6.07 -3.21 -16.29
CA ARG A 33 -6.95 -3.72 -17.36
C ARG A 33 -6.86 -2.97 -18.70
N PRO A 34 -6.69 -1.62 -18.75
CA PRO A 34 -6.52 -0.91 -20.01
C PRO A 34 -5.24 -1.31 -20.76
N LEU A 35 -4.11 -1.47 -20.04
CA LEU A 35 -2.80 -1.77 -20.61
C LEU A 35 -2.72 -3.18 -21.22
N ALA A 36 -3.49 -4.13 -20.70
CA ALA A 36 -3.51 -5.51 -21.20
C ALA A 36 -4.19 -5.66 -22.58
N ARG A 37 -4.83 -4.61 -23.10
CA ARG A 37 -5.49 -4.63 -24.42
C ARG A 37 -4.58 -4.23 -25.56
N GLU A 38 -3.40 -3.70 -25.27
CA GLU A 38 -2.43 -3.26 -26.27
C GLU A 38 -1.41 -4.37 -26.51
N GLY A 39 -1.05 -4.62 -27.77
CA GLY A 39 -0.09 -5.67 -28.13
C GLY A 39 1.27 -5.42 -27.46
N SER A 40 1.61 -6.23 -26.45
CA SER A 40 2.73 -5.95 -25.56
C SER A 40 4.04 -6.60 -26.05
N SER A 41 5.09 -5.78 -26.22
CA SER A 41 6.47 -6.27 -26.34
C SER A 41 6.95 -6.95 -25.05
N THR A 42 8.02 -7.74 -25.10
CA THR A 42 8.62 -8.37 -23.90
C THR A 42 8.97 -7.33 -22.83
N ALA A 43 9.49 -6.17 -23.23
CA ALA A 43 9.78 -5.05 -22.32
C ALA A 43 8.50 -4.49 -21.67
N GLY A 44 7.41 -4.37 -22.44
CA GLY A 44 6.10 -3.96 -21.93
C GLY A 44 5.52 -4.95 -20.91
N LEU A 45 5.69 -6.26 -21.13
CA LEU A 45 5.26 -7.29 -20.18
C LEU A 45 6.05 -7.22 -18.86
N ILE A 46 7.36 -7.00 -18.93
CA ILE A 46 8.20 -6.82 -17.74
C ILE A 46 7.75 -5.57 -16.98
N GLY A 47 7.57 -4.44 -17.66
CA GLY A 47 7.09 -3.21 -17.06
C GLY A 47 5.72 -3.36 -16.41
N ALA A 48 4.75 -3.95 -17.12
CA ALA A 48 3.41 -4.21 -16.61
C ALA A 48 3.42 -5.15 -15.40
N SER A 49 4.26 -6.19 -15.40
CA SER A 49 4.41 -7.11 -14.27
C SER A 49 4.98 -6.43 -13.03
N LEU A 50 5.98 -5.55 -13.22
CA LEU A 50 6.56 -4.75 -12.15
C LEU A 50 5.53 -3.79 -11.56
N VAL A 51 4.82 -3.04 -12.41
CA VAL A 51 3.76 -2.13 -11.96
C VAL A 51 2.64 -2.90 -11.26
N PHE A 52 2.26 -4.09 -11.76
CA PHE A 52 1.26 -4.94 -11.13
C PHE A 52 1.68 -5.37 -9.73
N ALA A 53 2.87 -5.97 -9.59
CA ALA A 53 3.38 -6.44 -8.31
C ALA A 53 3.43 -5.28 -7.30
N TRP A 54 3.82 -4.11 -7.79
CA TRP A 54 3.92 -2.91 -6.98
C TRP A 54 2.55 -2.38 -6.52
N LEU A 55 1.60 -2.24 -7.45
CA LEU A 55 0.24 -1.83 -7.14
C LEU A 55 -0.44 -2.81 -6.19
N ALA A 56 -0.24 -4.11 -6.41
CA ALA A 56 -0.79 -5.14 -5.54
C ALA A 56 -0.23 -5.01 -4.12
N ALA A 57 1.08 -4.85 -3.98
CA ALA A 57 1.73 -4.68 -2.69
C ALA A 57 1.20 -3.44 -1.94
N THR A 58 1.03 -2.31 -2.61
CA THR A 58 0.53 -1.07 -1.98
C THR A 58 -0.97 -1.12 -1.68
N ALA A 59 -1.78 -1.60 -2.62
CA ALA A 59 -3.23 -1.77 -2.46
C ALA A 59 -3.62 -2.79 -1.37
N THR A 60 -2.70 -3.66 -0.98
CA THR A 60 -2.88 -4.62 0.14
C THR A 60 -3.00 -3.91 1.50
N GLY A 61 -2.38 -2.74 1.66
CA GLY A 61 -2.27 -2.02 2.94
C GLY A 61 -3.60 -1.76 3.66
N PRO A 62 -4.62 -1.16 2.99
CA PRO A 62 -5.93 -0.95 3.59
C PRO A 62 -6.55 -2.23 4.14
N PHE A 63 -6.44 -3.35 3.41
CA PHE A 63 -7.03 -4.61 3.82
C PHE A 63 -6.32 -5.21 5.05
N VAL A 64 -4.98 -5.17 5.08
CA VAL A 64 -4.20 -5.61 6.25
C VAL A 64 -4.57 -4.79 7.49
N TYR A 65 -4.65 -3.47 7.34
CA TYR A 65 -5.05 -2.57 8.41
C TYR A 65 -6.46 -2.86 8.93
N LEU A 66 -7.43 -3.05 8.03
CA LEU A 66 -8.81 -3.38 8.41
C LEU A 66 -8.91 -4.74 9.11
N VAL A 67 -8.24 -5.76 8.59
CA VAL A 67 -8.19 -7.10 9.19
C VAL A 67 -7.65 -7.02 10.62
N ARG A 68 -6.53 -6.33 10.83
CA ARG A 68 -5.91 -6.21 12.15
C ARG A 68 -6.71 -5.30 13.08
N ARG A 69 -7.40 -4.30 12.54
CA ARG A 69 -8.24 -3.41 13.34
C ARG A 69 -9.51 -4.07 13.82
N PHE A 70 -10.16 -4.88 12.98
CA PHE A 70 -11.53 -5.35 13.21
C PHE A 70 -11.66 -6.86 13.44
N VAL A 71 -10.83 -7.67 12.78
CA VAL A 71 -10.90 -9.15 12.88
C VAL A 71 -9.96 -9.68 13.94
N ARG A 72 -8.77 -9.08 14.05
CA ARG A 72 -7.74 -9.52 15.00
C ARG A 72 -7.08 -8.34 15.70
N PRO A 73 -7.82 -7.64 16.60
CA PRO A 73 -7.27 -6.51 17.34
C PRO A 73 -5.95 -6.91 17.99
N THR A 74 -4.86 -6.35 17.48
CA THR A 74 -3.53 -6.55 18.07
C THR A 74 -3.53 -5.98 19.48
N THR A 75 -2.83 -6.63 20.40
CA THR A 75 -2.74 -6.19 21.80
C THR A 75 -1.96 -4.88 21.99
N GLY A 76 -1.46 -4.29 20.89
CA GLY A 76 -0.81 -2.98 20.87
C GLY A 76 -1.36 -2.03 19.80
N PRO A 77 -1.05 -0.72 19.90
CA PRO A 77 -1.43 0.28 18.90
C PRO A 77 -0.86 -0.06 17.53
N SER A 78 -1.62 0.22 16.45
CA SER A 78 -1.10 0.08 15.09
C SER A 78 0.12 0.98 14.88
N GLY A 79 1.20 0.38 14.36
CA GLY A 79 2.45 1.07 14.09
C GLY A 79 2.31 2.11 12.96
N ILE A 80 3.21 3.09 12.95
CA ILE A 80 3.25 4.17 11.94
C ILE A 80 3.33 3.57 10.53
N GLY A 81 4.15 2.54 10.33
CA GLY A 81 4.28 1.85 9.05
C GLY A 81 3.00 1.20 8.57
N GLU A 82 2.23 0.55 9.46
CA GLU A 82 0.95 -0.07 9.08
C GLU A 82 -0.07 0.97 8.61
N ARG A 83 -0.11 2.14 9.29
CA ARG A 83 -0.95 3.27 8.89
C ARG A 83 -0.50 3.87 7.57
N LEU A 84 0.81 4.01 7.37
CA LEU A 84 1.37 4.45 6.09
C LEU A 84 1.02 3.46 4.98
N TRP A 85 1.11 2.15 5.22
CA TRP A 85 0.73 1.16 4.22
C TRP A 85 -0.75 1.30 3.82
N ALA A 86 -1.64 1.46 4.80
CA ALA A 86 -3.06 1.70 4.55
C ALA A 86 -3.30 2.98 3.76
N LEU A 87 -2.66 4.08 4.16
CA LEU A 87 -2.73 5.37 3.48
C LEU A 87 -2.29 5.25 2.02
N LEU A 88 -1.16 4.61 1.76
CA LEU A 88 -0.59 4.46 0.41
C LEU A 88 -1.45 3.58 -0.49
N GLY A 89 -2.13 2.58 0.06
CA GLY A 89 -3.05 1.75 -0.72
C GLY A 89 -4.42 2.38 -0.99
N THR A 90 -4.81 3.40 -0.21
CA THR A 90 -6.14 4.02 -0.27
C THR A 90 -6.44 4.65 -1.64
N PRO A 91 -5.53 5.41 -2.27
CA PRO A 91 -5.75 5.93 -3.63
C PRO A 91 -6.11 4.85 -4.65
N TRP A 92 -5.42 3.70 -4.60
CA TRP A 92 -5.67 2.61 -5.55
C TRP A 92 -7.03 1.97 -5.35
N LEU A 93 -7.43 1.79 -4.09
CA LEU A 93 -8.75 1.27 -3.72
C LEU A 93 -9.85 2.23 -4.18
N LEU A 94 -9.71 3.52 -3.89
CA LEU A 94 -10.65 4.56 -4.37
C LEU A 94 -10.74 4.53 -5.89
N GLY A 95 -9.60 4.54 -6.57
CA GLY A 95 -9.55 4.45 -8.03
C GLY A 95 -10.29 3.23 -8.59
N ALA A 96 -10.10 2.06 -7.99
CA ALA A 96 -10.79 0.84 -8.42
C ALA A 96 -12.31 0.94 -8.21
N VAL A 97 -12.77 1.55 -7.11
CA VAL A 97 -14.20 1.79 -6.85
C VAL A 97 -14.78 2.74 -7.90
N PHE A 98 -14.15 3.91 -8.12
CA PHE A 98 -14.63 4.89 -9.10
C PHE A 98 -14.59 4.35 -10.52
N ARG A 99 -13.55 3.59 -10.88
CA ARG A 99 -13.43 2.95 -12.19
C ARG A 99 -14.49 1.86 -12.40
N SER A 100 -14.83 1.11 -11.36
CA SER A 100 -15.89 0.08 -11.43
C SER A 100 -17.27 0.72 -11.54
N ALA A 101 -17.52 1.79 -10.79
CA ALA A 101 -18.78 2.54 -10.80
C ALA A 101 -18.98 3.37 -12.09
N GLY A 102 -17.90 3.87 -12.69
CA GLY A 102 -17.94 4.75 -13.87
C GLY A 102 -18.42 4.10 -15.17
N THR A 103 -18.72 2.80 -15.17
CA THR A 103 -19.35 2.11 -16.30
C THR A 103 -20.80 2.54 -16.56
N GLN A 104 -21.42 3.37 -15.69
CA GLN A 104 -22.83 3.78 -15.78
C GLN A 104 -23.09 5.23 -16.24
N GLY A 105 -22.10 5.93 -16.80
CA GLY A 105 -22.31 7.22 -17.48
C GLY A 105 -22.18 8.45 -16.58
N GLY A 106 -21.13 9.24 -16.80
CA GLY A 106 -20.92 10.57 -16.19
C GLY A 106 -19.65 10.72 -15.34
N ALA A 107 -18.99 9.62 -14.94
CA ALA A 107 -17.84 9.66 -14.02
C ALA A 107 -16.44 9.75 -14.69
N GLU A 108 -16.36 9.81 -16.02
CA GLU A 108 -15.06 9.80 -16.73
C GLU A 108 -14.14 10.97 -16.33
N GLY A 109 -14.70 12.14 -16.03
CA GLY A 109 -13.91 13.29 -15.55
C GLY A 109 -13.53 13.24 -14.07
N VAL A 110 -14.24 12.44 -13.27
CA VAL A 110 -14.06 12.41 -11.80
C VAL A 110 -12.92 11.48 -11.41
N TYR A 111 -12.74 10.37 -12.11
CA TYR A 111 -11.70 9.38 -11.81
C TYR A 111 -10.27 9.99 -11.81
N PRO A 112 -9.83 10.74 -12.85
CA PRO A 112 -8.50 11.34 -12.85
C PRO A 112 -8.30 12.35 -11.71
N LEU A 113 -9.33 13.15 -11.41
CA LEU A 113 -9.29 14.13 -10.32
C LEU A 113 -9.15 13.46 -8.95
N VAL A 114 -9.96 12.42 -8.69
CA VAL A 114 -9.90 11.65 -7.43
C VAL A 114 -8.55 10.96 -7.29
N MET A 115 -8.04 10.35 -8.37
CA MET A 115 -6.74 9.71 -8.35
C MET A 115 -5.62 10.70 -8.09
N ALA A 116 -5.56 11.81 -8.84
CA ALA A 116 -4.54 12.83 -8.67
C ALA A 116 -4.57 13.41 -7.25
N GLY A 117 -5.77 13.77 -6.75
CA GLY A 117 -5.95 14.33 -5.41
C GLY A 117 -5.57 13.35 -4.30
N SER A 118 -6.03 12.10 -4.38
CA SER A 118 -5.74 11.09 -3.36
C SER A 118 -4.28 10.65 -3.36
N VAL A 119 -3.65 10.48 -4.53
CA VAL A 119 -2.21 10.18 -4.64
C VAL A 119 -1.39 11.35 -4.11
N ALA A 120 -1.74 12.60 -4.46
CA ALA A 120 -1.03 13.78 -3.96
C ALA A 120 -1.11 13.88 -2.44
N ALA A 121 -2.31 13.70 -1.87
CA ALA A 121 -2.51 13.72 -0.42
C ALA A 121 -1.74 12.59 0.28
N ALA A 122 -1.83 11.36 -0.23
CA ALA A 122 -1.09 10.22 0.33
C ALA A 122 0.43 10.42 0.25
N SER A 123 0.92 10.95 -0.86
CA SER A 123 2.34 11.26 -1.06
C SER A 123 2.84 12.32 -0.09
N LEU A 124 2.08 13.40 0.09
CA LEU A 124 2.42 14.47 1.02
C LEU A 124 2.46 13.96 2.46
N ILE A 125 1.43 13.22 2.89
CA ILE A 125 1.37 12.67 4.24
C ILE A 125 2.50 11.65 4.46
N ALA A 126 2.77 10.77 3.50
CA ALA A 126 3.87 9.81 3.58
C ALA A 126 5.23 10.49 3.67
N PHE A 127 5.46 11.54 2.87
CA PHE A 127 6.67 12.35 2.93
C PHE A 127 6.84 13.01 4.29
N LEU A 128 5.82 13.73 4.78
CA LEU A 128 5.88 14.42 6.06
C LEU A 128 6.11 13.44 7.22
N THR A 129 5.42 12.31 7.21
CA THR A 129 5.57 11.28 8.25
C THR A 129 6.97 10.69 8.22
N THR A 130 7.50 10.38 7.03
CA THR A 130 8.86 9.82 6.88
C THR A 130 9.91 10.83 7.33
N TRP A 131 9.76 12.10 6.94
CA TRP A 131 10.64 13.18 7.36
C TRP A 131 10.65 13.36 8.88
N GLN A 132 9.47 13.45 9.50
CA GLN A 132 9.34 13.59 10.95
C GLN A 132 9.93 12.39 11.70
N THR A 133 9.76 11.18 11.17
CA THR A 133 10.17 9.94 11.85
C THR A 133 11.66 9.64 11.72
N TRP A 134 12.30 10.03 10.60
CA TRP A 134 13.66 9.57 10.28
C TRP A 134 14.67 10.70 10.07
N VAL A 135 14.21 11.91 9.73
CA VAL A 135 15.10 13.06 9.48
C VAL A 135 15.10 14.03 10.64
N ALA A 136 13.92 14.31 11.21
CA ALA A 136 13.79 15.26 12.33
C ALA A 136 13.87 14.60 13.71
N ALA A 137 13.68 13.27 13.81
CA ALA A 137 13.69 12.53 15.08
C ALA A 137 15.11 12.18 15.55
N SER A 138 15.26 11.91 16.85
CA SER A 138 16.54 11.41 17.37
C SER A 138 16.80 9.96 16.91
N PRO A 139 18.07 9.50 16.87
CA PRO A 139 18.40 8.12 16.55
C PRO A 139 17.72 7.08 17.46
N GLU A 140 17.50 7.39 18.74
CA GLU A 140 16.79 6.50 19.66
C GLU A 140 15.29 6.42 19.39
N GLU A 141 14.69 7.45 18.80
CA GLU A 141 13.28 7.46 18.39
C GLU A 141 13.08 6.68 17.09
N ALA A 142 13.95 6.93 16.10
CA ALA A 142 13.96 6.25 14.81
C ALA A 142 14.11 4.72 14.96
N SER A 143 15.03 4.26 15.80
CA SER A 143 15.27 2.83 16.04
C SER A 143 14.07 2.09 16.64
N ARG A 144 13.28 2.76 17.50
CA ARG A 144 12.06 2.17 18.09
C ARG A 144 10.95 1.96 17.06
N VAL A 145 10.87 2.80 16.03
CA VAL A 145 9.86 2.68 14.97
C VAL A 145 10.18 1.54 14.01
N GLY A 146 11.46 1.27 13.75
CA GLY A 146 11.91 0.19 12.85
C GLY A 146 11.71 -1.24 13.39
N ALA A 147 11.71 -1.43 14.72
CA ALA A 147 11.68 -2.75 15.35
C ALA A 147 10.29 -3.42 15.44
N GLY A 148 9.25 -2.81 14.85
CA GLY A 148 7.87 -3.30 14.95
C GLY A 148 7.55 -4.61 14.20
N ALA A 149 6.29 -5.02 14.31
CA ALA A 149 5.74 -6.16 13.57
C ALA A 149 5.98 -6.04 12.05
N TRP A 150 5.94 -7.17 11.33
CA TRP A 150 6.28 -7.20 9.90
C TRP A 150 5.46 -6.23 9.01
N PRO A 151 4.15 -5.96 9.22
CA PRO A 151 3.41 -5.00 8.38
C PRO A 151 3.91 -3.57 8.57
N ASN A 152 4.37 -3.23 9.78
CA ASN A 152 4.96 -1.94 10.08
C ASN A 152 6.26 -1.75 9.27
N ARG A 153 7.10 -2.79 9.18
CA ARG A 153 8.31 -2.76 8.35
C ARG A 153 8.00 -2.62 6.87
N ILE A 154 7.04 -3.39 6.35
CA ILE A 154 6.64 -3.31 4.93
C ILE A 154 6.09 -1.92 4.60
N GLY A 155 5.20 -1.37 5.44
CA GLY A 155 4.65 -0.05 5.23
C GLY A 155 5.68 1.07 5.23
N LEU A 156 6.72 0.98 6.08
CA LEU A 156 7.84 1.91 6.08
C LEU A 156 8.68 1.80 4.79
N VAL A 157 9.01 0.58 4.36
CA VAL A 157 9.73 0.34 3.10
C VAL A 157 8.95 0.89 1.91
N LEU A 158 7.63 0.65 1.87
CA LEU A 158 6.77 1.14 0.81
C LEU A 158 6.65 2.66 0.81
N ALA A 159 6.61 3.30 1.98
CA ALA A 159 6.60 4.76 2.09
C ALA A 159 7.90 5.40 1.57
N ILE A 160 9.06 4.79 1.87
CA ILE A 160 10.35 5.24 1.34
C ILE A 160 10.42 5.03 -0.17
N ALA A 161 9.95 3.88 -0.66
CA ALA A 161 9.98 3.57 -2.07
C ALA A 161 8.94 4.37 -2.88
N TRP A 162 7.92 4.95 -2.23
CA TRP A 162 6.76 5.62 -2.85
C TRP A 162 7.08 6.61 -3.98
N PRO A 163 8.08 7.51 -3.86
CA PRO A 163 8.43 8.44 -4.94
C PRO A 163 8.87 7.73 -6.23
N ILE A 164 9.59 6.62 -6.11
CA ILE A 164 10.03 5.80 -7.26
C ILE A 164 8.80 5.19 -7.96
N GLN A 165 7.79 4.79 -7.18
CA GLN A 165 6.55 4.20 -7.68
C GLN A 165 5.76 5.21 -8.50
N CYS A 166 5.60 6.43 -7.99
CA CYS A 166 4.96 7.51 -8.71
C CYS A 166 5.71 7.79 -10.03
N GLY A 167 7.04 7.88 -9.98
CA GLY A 167 7.87 8.08 -11.17
C GLY A 167 7.69 6.98 -12.23
N LEU A 168 7.78 5.71 -11.83
CA LEU A 168 7.60 4.57 -12.75
C LEU A 168 6.17 4.48 -13.29
N ALA A 169 5.16 4.73 -12.46
CA ALA A 169 3.77 4.73 -12.88
C ALA A 169 3.50 5.81 -13.93
N PHE A 170 4.06 7.01 -13.78
CA PHE A 170 3.92 8.08 -14.80
C PHE A 170 4.62 7.74 -16.12
N VAL A 171 5.72 7.00 -16.10
CA VAL A 171 6.42 6.55 -17.33
C VAL A 171 5.66 5.45 -18.07
N VAL A 172 4.94 4.59 -17.35
CA VAL A 172 4.22 3.44 -17.93
C VAL A 172 2.77 3.78 -18.30
N LEU A 173 2.13 4.71 -17.59
CA LEU A 173 0.74 5.11 -17.79
C LEU A 173 0.56 6.40 -18.60
N GLY A 174 1.64 7.15 -18.85
CA GLY A 174 1.67 8.34 -19.71
C GLY A 174 2.18 7.99 -21.10
#